data_AF-A0A332KAD5-F1
#
_entry.id   AF-A0A332KAD5-F1
#
_cell.length_a   1.000
_cell.length_b   1.000
_cell.length_c   1.000
_cell.angle_alpha   90.00
_cell.angle_beta   90.00
_cell.angle_gamma   90.00
#
_symmetry.space_group_name_H-M   'P 1'
#
loop_
_entity.id
_entity.type
_entity.pdbx_description
1 polymer ?
#
loop_
_entity_poly.entity_id
_entity_poly.type
_entity_poly.pdbx_seq_one_letter_code
_entity_poly.pdbx_strand_id
1 'polypeptide(L)' 'MITGTTNYDDVAEVRCNLCGGYYKADDPESHECEDAA' A
#
# COMPACT_ATOMS: atom_id res chain seq x y z
N MET A 1 16.86 25.96 0.37
CA MET A 1 15.84 25.10 1.00
C MET A 1 15.54 23.97 0.01
N ILE A 2 15.98 22.75 0.28
CA ILE A 2 15.51 21.59 -0.48
C ILE A 2 14.11 21.31 0.07
N THR A 3 13.11 21.37 -0.79
CA THR A 3 11.74 21.05 -0.41
C THR A 3 11.76 19.60 0.04
N GLY A 4 11.63 19.38 1.34
CA GLY A 4 11.45 18.06 1.92
C GLY A 4 10.02 17.63 1.65
N THR A 5 9.65 17.44 0.39
CA THR A 5 8.50 16.61 0.04
C THR A 5 9.02 15.18 0.05
N THR A 6 9.33 14.67 1.25
CA THR A 6 9.23 13.23 1.45
C THR A 6 7.78 12.94 1.13
N ASN A 7 7.50 12.46 -0.07
CA ASN A 7 6.17 12.04 -0.49
C ASN A 7 5.81 10.87 0.40
N TYR A 8 5.28 11.15 1.59
CA TYR A 8 4.57 10.18 2.41
C TYR A 8 3.27 9.72 1.71
N ASP A 9 2.93 10.31 0.55
CA ASP A 9 1.82 9.92 -0.31
C ASP A 9 2.22 9.00 -1.49
N ASP A 10 3.49 8.98 -1.93
CA ASP A 10 4.04 8.03 -2.94
C ASP A 10 4.42 6.69 -2.30
N VAL A 11 3.63 6.23 -1.33
CA VAL A 11 3.80 4.88 -0.83
C VAL A 11 3.50 3.93 -1.98
N ALA A 12 4.51 3.17 -2.40
CA ALA A 12 4.38 2.22 -3.49
C ALA A 12 3.25 1.24 -3.19
N GLU A 13 2.29 1.13 -4.10
CA GLU A 13 1.22 0.15 -3.98
C GLU A 13 1.77 -1.23 -4.36
N VAL A 14 1.64 -2.19 -3.44
CA VAL A 14 2.07 -3.57 -3.60
C VAL A 14 0.87 -4.41 -3.97
N ARG A 15 1.08 -5.36 -4.89
CA ARG A 15 0.04 -6.32 -5.26
C ARG A 15 -0.05 -7.42 -4.21
N CYS A 16 -1.24 -7.64 -3.67
CA CYS A 16 -1.56 -8.79 -2.86
C CYS A 16 -1.45 -10.07 -3.70
N ASN A 17 -0.66 -11.03 -3.23
CA ASN A 17 -0.47 -12.32 -3.92
C ASN A 17 -1.63 -13.30 -3.71
N LEU A 18 -2.58 -12.98 -2.82
CA LEU A 18 -3.73 -13.81 -2.49
C LEU A 18 -4.94 -13.43 -3.34
N CYS A 19 -5.48 -12.22 -3.17
CA CYS A 19 -6.64 -11.74 -3.92
C CYS A 19 -6.27 -11.02 -5.24
N GLY A 20 -5.00 -10.68 -5.46
CA GLY A 20 -4.56 -9.94 -6.64
C GLY A 20 -4.84 -8.43 -6.63
N GLY A 21 -5.43 -7.90 -5.54
CA GLY A 21 -5.65 -6.46 -5.31
C GLY A 21 -4.36 -5.70 -5.00
N TYR A 22 -4.44 -4.37 -4.88
CA TYR A 22 -3.30 -3.51 -4.55
C TYR A 22 -3.52 -2.82 -3.20
N TYR A 23 -2.46 -2.67 -2.42
CA TYR A 23 -2.50 -1.98 -1.13
C TYR A 23 -1.23 -1.16 -0.91
N LYS A 24 -1.29 -0.15 -0.05
CA LYS A 24 -0.15 0.69 0.26
C LYS A 24 0.91 -0.11 1.04
N ALA A 25 2.16 -0.14 0.58
CA ALA A 25 3.25 -0.87 1.25
C ALA A 25 3.41 -0.51 2.74
N ASP A 26 3.24 0.77 3.09
CA ASP A 26 3.32 1.28 4.46
C ASP A 26 2.06 1.01 5.30
N ASP A 27 0.94 0.64 4.65
CA ASP A 27 -0.32 0.30 5.32
C ASP A 27 -0.90 -1.03 4.80
N PRO A 28 -0.20 -2.16 5.06
CA PRO A 28 -0.65 -3.49 4.66
C PRO A 28 -1.88 -3.94 5.43
N GLU A 29 -2.14 -3.40 6.63
CA GLU A 29 -3.28 -3.77 7.46
C GLU A 29 -4.59 -3.15 6.97
N SER A 30 -4.54 -2.01 6.24
CA SER A 30 -5.70 -1.48 5.52
C SER A 30 -6.11 -2.33 4.31
N HIS A 31 -5.35 -3.36 3.95
CA HIS A 31 -5.74 -4.28 2.88
C HIS A 31 -6.78 -5.29 3.36
N GLU A 32 -8.05 -5.06 3.06
CA GLU A 32 -9.10 -6.07 3.22
C GLU A 32 -8.98 -7.12 2.11
N CYS A 33 -8.35 -8.25 2.44
CA CYS A 33 -8.29 -9.40 1.54
C CYS A 33 -9.58 -10.22 1.70
N GLU A 34 -10.47 -10.14 0.71
CA GLU A 34 -11.72 -10.92 0.63
C GLU A 34 -11.53 -12.45 0.62
N ASP A 35 -10.28 -12.94 0.55
CA ASP A 35 -9.94 -14.38 0.59
C ASP A 35 -9.89 -14.96 2.02
N ALA A 36 -10.30 -14.21 3.04
CA ALA A 36 -10.52 -14.75 4.39
C ALA A 36 -11.84 -15.53 4.47
N ALA A 37 -12.01 -16.54 3.61
CA ALA A 37 -13.14 -17.47 3.59
C ALA A 37 -12.81 -18.79 4.30
#